data_AF-A0A1L3JJZ7-F1
#
_entry.id   AF-A0A1L3JJZ7-F1
#
_cell.length_a   1.000
_cell.length_b   1.000
_cell.length_c   1.000
_cell.angle_alpha   90.00
_cell.angle_beta   90.00
_cell.angle_gamma   90.00
#
_symmetry.space_group_name_H-M   'P 1'
#
loop_
_entity.id
_entity.type
_entity.pdbx_description
1 polymer ?
#
loop_
_entity_poly.entity_id
_entity_poly.type
_entity_poly.pdbx_seq_one_letter_code
_entity_poly.pdbx_strand_id
1 'polypeptide(L)'
;MKVERELASWDEIGKPVFEKEQIYFPNKKTFLYLKSKNWGLTADHKISVISTKSDLEFQPDSISEYIFQGFGGIIYKVENNTLKIYSHQKPKIPSKFESEINVELIEVKNNSEWNKMKENINNNYQEFE
;
A
#
# COMPACT_ATOMS: atom_id res chain seq x y z
N MET A 1 17.52 -39.33 19.18
CA MET A 1 16.42 -38.79 18.34
C MET A 1 16.92 -37.50 17.73
N LYS A 2 17.35 -37.52 16.47
CA LYS A 2 17.80 -36.32 15.74
C LYS A 2 16.54 -35.57 15.32
N VAL A 3 16.37 -34.36 15.84
CA VAL A 3 15.35 -33.43 15.34
C VAL A 3 15.88 -32.91 14.02
N GLU A 4 15.48 -33.55 12.92
CA GLU A 4 15.52 -32.93 11.61
C GLU A 4 14.60 -31.71 11.69
N ARG A 5 15.19 -30.53 11.85
CA ARG A 5 14.49 -29.30 11.54
C ARG A 5 14.16 -29.39 10.06
N GLU A 6 12.89 -29.67 9.78
CA GLU A 6 12.31 -29.47 8.46
C GLU A 6 12.76 -28.09 7.98
N LEU A 7 13.65 -28.10 6.99
CA LEU A 7 14.02 -26.94 6.22
C LEU A 7 12.71 -26.48 5.58
N ALA A 8 12.05 -25.48 6.18
CA ALA A 8 10.93 -24.79 5.55
C ALA A 8 11.37 -24.45 4.12
N SER A 9 10.63 -24.99 3.15
CA SER A 9 11.14 -25.32 1.83
C SER A 9 11.78 -24.11 1.14
N TRP A 10 12.92 -24.33 0.48
CA TRP A 10 13.53 -23.37 -0.43
C TRP A 10 12.56 -22.86 -1.52
N ASP A 11 11.45 -23.56 -1.76
CA ASP A 11 10.38 -23.20 -2.69
C ASP A 11 9.50 -22.02 -2.24
N GLU A 12 9.58 -21.56 -0.99
CA GLU A 12 8.85 -20.38 -0.51
C GLU A 12 9.65 -19.07 -0.63
N ILE A 13 10.96 -19.17 -0.85
CA ILE A 13 11.86 -18.02 -0.91
C ILE A 13 11.68 -17.33 -2.27
N GLY A 14 11.19 -16.08 -2.25
CA GLY A 14 11.01 -15.25 -3.45
C GLY A 14 9.65 -15.36 -4.14
N LYS A 15 8.70 -16.14 -3.61
CA LYS A 15 7.30 -16.12 -4.08
C LYS A 15 6.68 -14.73 -3.82
N PRO A 16 5.84 -14.23 -4.74
CA PRO A 16 5.18 -12.94 -4.54
C PRO A 16 4.22 -13.02 -3.34
N VAL A 17 4.40 -12.09 -2.40
CA VAL A 17 3.48 -11.84 -1.29
C VAL A 17 2.51 -10.74 -1.71
N PHE A 18 1.22 -10.97 -1.46
CA PHE A 18 0.16 -10.01 -1.79
C PHE A 18 -0.53 -9.57 -0.51
N GLU A 19 -0.69 -8.27 -0.35
CA GLU A 19 -1.48 -7.70 0.75
C GLU A 19 -2.57 -6.79 0.20
N LYS A 20 -3.69 -6.74 0.91
CA LYS A 20 -4.82 -5.90 0.56
C LYS A 20 -5.48 -5.37 1.82
N GLU A 21 -5.67 -4.06 1.84
CA GLU A 21 -6.40 -3.35 2.88
C GLU A 21 -7.61 -2.63 2.24
N GLN A 22 -8.76 -2.74 2.89
CA GLN A 22 -10.02 -2.14 2.42
C GLN A 22 -10.37 -0.93 3.27
N ILE A 23 -10.53 0.22 2.63
CA ILE A 23 -10.83 1.49 3.28
C ILE A 23 -12.27 1.88 2.97
N TYR A 24 -13.11 1.94 4.01
CA TYR A 24 -14.52 2.33 3.87
C TYR A 24 -14.73 3.84 4.06
N PHE A 25 -15.48 4.46 3.15
CA PHE A 25 -15.87 5.87 3.22
C PHE A 25 -17.37 5.98 3.51
N PRO A 26 -17.79 6.18 4.77
CA PRO A 26 -19.19 6.09 5.17
C PRO A 26 -20.09 7.13 4.52
N ASN A 27 -19.59 8.34 4.31
CA ASN A 27 -20.32 9.46 3.71
C ASN A 27 -20.73 9.19 2.25
N LYS A 28 -19.91 8.45 1.52
CA LYS A 28 -20.15 8.09 0.11
C LYS A 28 -20.58 6.64 -0.08
N LYS A 29 -20.60 5.85 1.00
CA LYS A 29 -20.92 4.41 0.98
C LYS A 29 -20.10 3.65 -0.06
N THR A 30 -18.82 3.99 -0.17
CA THR A 30 -17.90 3.41 -1.16
C THR A 30 -16.61 2.96 -0.49
N PHE A 31 -15.80 2.21 -1.23
CA PHE A 31 -14.54 1.66 -0.77
C PHE A 31 -13.40 2.04 -1.70
N LEU A 32 -12.23 2.24 -1.11
CA LEU A 32 -10.96 2.17 -1.83
C LEU A 32 -10.15 0.99 -1.30
N TYR A 33 -9.26 0.48 -2.13
CA TYR A 33 -8.41 -0.65 -1.82
C TYR A 33 -6.95 -0.24 -1.95
N LEU A 34 -6.19 -0.43 -0.88
CA LEU A 34 -4.73 -0.44 -0.92
C LEU A 34 -4.29 -1.87 -1.18
N LYS A 35 -3.54 -2.09 -2.25
CA LYS A 35 -3.02 -3.43 -2.61
C LYS A 35 -1.51 -3.33 -2.73
N SER A 36 -0.77 -4.33 -2.28
CA SER A 36 0.66 -4.44 -2.52
C SER A 36 1.02 -5.81 -3.06
N LYS A 37 2.08 -5.83 -3.86
CA LYS A 37 2.78 -7.03 -4.30
C LYS A 37 4.25 -6.84 -4.02
N ASN A 38 4.80 -7.76 -3.25
CA ASN A 38 6.22 -7.80 -2.92
C ASN A 38 6.82 -9.11 -3.46
N TRP A 39 7.92 -9.05 -4.19
CA TRP A 39 8.62 -10.23 -4.70
C TRP A 39 10.13 -10.01 -4.72
N GLY A 40 10.88 -11.11 -4.84
CA GLY A 40 12.34 -11.11 -4.77
C GLY A 40 12.89 -11.61 -3.43
N LEU A 41 14.12 -12.11 -3.44
CA LEU A 41 14.75 -12.76 -2.29
C LEU A 41 14.98 -11.81 -1.11
N THR A 42 15.19 -10.52 -1.39
CA THR A 42 15.39 -9.48 -0.38
C THR A 42 14.23 -8.49 -0.33
N ALA A 43 13.05 -8.90 -0.84
CA ALA A 43 11.90 -8.04 -1.05
C ALA A 43 12.17 -6.85 -2.00
N ASP A 44 13.19 -6.93 -2.86
CA ASP A 44 13.71 -5.85 -3.73
C ASP A 44 12.70 -5.23 -4.70
N HIS A 45 11.59 -5.92 -4.90
CA HIS A 45 10.53 -5.47 -5.77
C HIS A 45 9.21 -5.39 -5.02
N LYS A 46 8.85 -4.16 -4.65
CA LYS A 46 7.51 -3.84 -4.13
C LYS A 46 6.79 -2.89 -5.07
N ILE A 47 5.52 -3.18 -5.34
CA ILE A 47 4.58 -2.24 -5.94
C ILE A 47 3.38 -2.16 -5.00
N SER A 48 2.93 -0.94 -4.72
CA SER A 48 1.66 -0.69 -4.04
C SER A 48 0.73 0.10 -4.95
N VAL A 49 -0.57 -0.14 -4.88
CA VAL A 49 -1.57 0.58 -5.64
C VAL A 49 -2.76 1.02 -4.80
N ILE A 50 -3.34 2.16 -5.15
CA ILE A 50 -4.67 2.58 -4.69
C ILE A 50 -5.64 2.33 -5.84
N SER A 51 -6.68 1.53 -5.58
CA SER A 51 -7.64 1.09 -6.58
C SER A 51 -9.07 1.20 -6.06
N THR A 52 -10.01 1.33 -6.99
CA THR A 52 -11.45 1.17 -6.73
C THR A 52 -11.91 -0.28 -6.88
N LYS A 53 -11.06 -1.15 -7.46
CA LYS A 53 -11.37 -2.56 -7.70
C LYS A 53 -10.91 -3.43 -6.52
N SER A 54 -11.80 -4.31 -6.07
CA SER A 54 -11.56 -5.24 -4.96
C SER A 54 -10.72 -6.46 -5.33
N ASP A 55 -10.48 -6.65 -6.63
CA ASP A 55 -9.79 -7.80 -7.20
C ASP A 55 -8.38 -7.98 -6.61
N LEU A 56 -8.06 -9.24 -6.30
CA LEU A 56 -6.75 -9.64 -5.79
C LEU A 56 -5.69 -9.75 -6.89
N GLU A 57 -6.09 -9.87 -8.16
CA GLU A 57 -5.14 -9.96 -9.27
C GLU A 57 -4.33 -8.66 -9.39
N PHE A 58 -3.01 -8.79 -9.25
CA PHE A 58 -2.10 -7.67 -9.24
C PHE A 58 -1.48 -7.45 -10.62
N GLN A 59 -2.28 -6.83 -11.49
CA GLN A 59 -1.78 -6.17 -12.69
C GLN A 59 -2.06 -4.68 -12.54
N PRO A 60 -1.07 -3.88 -12.12
CA PRO A 60 -1.29 -2.46 -11.84
C PRO A 60 -1.72 -1.73 -13.13
N ASP A 61 -2.89 -1.10 -13.09
CA ASP A 61 -3.45 -0.38 -14.23
C ASP A 61 -3.17 1.11 -14.10
N SER A 62 -2.19 1.59 -14.88
CA SER A 62 -1.84 3.01 -14.85
C SER A 62 -2.90 3.97 -15.42
N ILE A 63 -3.99 3.45 -15.98
CA ILE A 63 -5.13 4.26 -16.39
C ILE A 63 -6.02 4.57 -15.19
N SER A 64 -6.27 3.58 -14.31
CA SER A 64 -7.28 3.66 -13.24
C SER A 64 -6.75 3.55 -11.82
N GLU A 65 -5.45 3.36 -11.60
CA GLU A 65 -4.85 3.16 -10.28
C GLU A 65 -3.68 4.10 -10.04
N TYR A 66 -3.52 4.54 -8.78
CA TYR A 66 -2.28 5.17 -8.33
C TYR A 66 -1.25 4.08 -8.10
N ILE A 67 -0.06 4.21 -8.68
CA ILE A 67 0.97 3.17 -8.60
C ILE A 67 2.23 3.70 -7.93
N PHE A 68 2.59 3.11 -6.80
CA PHE A 68 3.81 3.38 -6.05
C PHE A 68 4.83 2.28 -6.40
N GLN A 69 6.00 2.67 -6.89
CA GLN A 69 7.05 1.75 -7.31
C GLN A 69 8.25 1.84 -6.39
N GLY A 70 8.64 0.71 -5.82
CA GLY A 70 9.83 0.57 -5.00
C GLY A 70 9.51 0.43 -3.51
N PHE A 71 10.56 0.57 -2.73
CA PHE A 71 10.49 0.37 -1.28
C PHE A 71 10.05 1.61 -0.55
N GLY A 72 8.95 1.47 0.17
CA GLY A 72 8.43 2.46 1.09
C GLY A 72 7.11 1.97 1.63
N GLY A 73 6.91 2.13 2.93
CA GLY A 73 5.58 2.05 3.52
C GLY A 73 4.70 3.17 2.97
N ILE A 74 3.40 2.98 3.03
CA ILE A 74 2.41 4.04 2.84
C ILE A 74 1.80 4.29 4.21
N ILE A 75 1.87 5.53 4.68
CA ILE A 75 1.05 5.98 5.80
C ILE A 75 -0.18 6.65 5.21
N TYR A 76 -1.36 6.30 5.68
CA TYR A 76 -2.59 6.89 5.18
C TYR A 76 -3.53 7.30 6.30
N LYS A 77 -4.43 8.22 5.97
CA LYS A 77 -5.48 8.70 6.86
C LYS A 77 -6.73 9.01 6.06
N VAL A 78 -7.88 8.66 6.63
CA VAL A 78 -9.19 9.00 6.08
C VAL A 78 -9.71 10.26 6.78
N GLU A 79 -10.04 11.28 5.99
CA GLU A 79 -10.70 12.50 6.47
C GLU A 79 -11.90 12.79 5.56
N ASN A 80 -13.12 12.60 6.06
CA ASN A 80 -14.36 12.75 5.31
C ASN A 80 -14.40 11.88 4.03
N ASN A 81 -14.30 12.51 2.85
CA ASN A 81 -14.25 11.87 1.54
C ASN A 81 -12.86 11.97 0.91
N THR A 82 -11.84 12.21 1.72
CA THR A 82 -10.46 12.34 1.27
C THR A 82 -9.60 11.25 1.90
N LEU A 83 -8.87 10.54 1.06
CA LEU A 83 -7.78 9.66 1.45
C LEU A 83 -6.47 10.44 1.34
N LYS A 84 -5.88 10.75 2.50
CA LYS A 84 -4.55 11.37 2.56
C LYS A 84 -3.50 10.26 2.58
N ILE A 85 -2.56 10.34 1.65
CA ILE A 85 -1.48 9.37 1.48
C ILE A 85 -0.15 10.08 1.69
N TYR A 86 0.63 9.55 2.61
CA TYR A 86 1.97 10.01 2.95
C TYR A 86 2.96 8.95 2.50
N SER A 87 3.93 9.36 1.69
CA SER A 87 4.92 8.44 1.13
C SER A 87 6.21 9.18 0.79
N HIS A 88 7.33 8.47 0.82
CA HIS A 88 8.61 8.99 0.34
C HIS A 88 8.69 9.06 -1.20
N GLN A 89 7.88 8.27 -1.89
CA GLN A 89 7.92 8.12 -3.33
C GLN A 89 6.66 8.70 -3.96
N LYS A 90 6.82 9.46 -5.04
CA LYS A 90 5.68 9.93 -5.81
C LYS A 90 5.08 8.76 -6.61
N PRO A 91 3.76 8.53 -6.54
CA PRO A 91 3.15 7.53 -7.38
C PRO A 91 3.03 8.03 -8.82
N LYS A 92 2.90 7.08 -9.74
CA LYS A 92 2.30 7.35 -11.05
C LYS A 92 0.82 7.63 -10.84
N ILE A 93 0.39 8.84 -11.22
CA ILE A 93 -1.00 9.28 -11.11
C ILE A 93 -1.78 8.71 -12.31
N PRO A 94 -2.95 8.09 -12.08
CA PRO A 94 -3.80 7.58 -13.14
C PRO A 94 -4.36 8.69 -14.02
N SER A 95 -4.48 8.44 -15.31
CA SER A 95 -5.13 9.38 -16.25
C SER A 95 -6.65 9.49 -16.03
N LYS A 96 -7.27 8.44 -15.49
CA LYS A 96 -8.72 8.34 -15.25
C LYS A 96 -8.98 7.57 -13.96
N PHE A 97 -8.97 8.28 -12.83
CA PHE A 97 -9.40 7.71 -11.55
C PHE A 97 -10.90 7.93 -11.36
N GLU A 98 -11.70 6.88 -11.56
CA GLU A 98 -13.15 6.95 -11.39
C GLU A 98 -13.54 6.68 -9.94
N SER A 99 -13.50 7.71 -9.10
CA SER A 99 -13.95 7.65 -7.71
C SER A 99 -14.52 8.99 -7.25
N GLU A 100 -15.52 8.94 -6.38
CA GLU A 100 -16.00 10.12 -5.64
C GLU A 100 -15.11 10.50 -4.45
N ILE A 101 -14.10 9.67 -4.15
CA ILE A 101 -13.14 9.89 -3.07
C ILE A 101 -11.93 10.65 -3.62
N ASN A 102 -11.59 11.75 -2.97
CA ASN A 102 -10.41 12.52 -3.29
C ASN A 102 -9.16 11.82 -2.74
N VAL A 103 -8.14 11.64 -3.56
CA VAL A 103 -6.85 11.11 -3.09
C VAL A 103 -5.85 12.26 -3.06
N GLU A 104 -5.39 12.62 -1.87
CA GLU A 104 -4.39 13.65 -1.64
C GLU A 104 -3.03 13.00 -1.37
N LEU A 105 -2.04 13.35 -2.20
CA LEU A 105 -0.70 12.76 -2.13
C LEU A 105 0.26 13.76 -1.48
N ILE A 106 0.89 13.36 -0.38
CA ILE A 106 1.82 14.17 0.40
C ILE A 106 3.18 13.46 0.40
N GLU A 107 4.14 14.07 -0.29
CA GLU A 107 5.52 13.58 -0.34
C GLU A 107 6.25 13.95 0.95
N VAL A 108 6.67 12.94 1.72
CA VAL A 108 7.47 13.12 2.93
C VAL A 108 8.94 12.97 2.57
N LYS A 109 9.70 14.06 2.62
CA LYS A 109 11.12 14.05 2.19
C LYS A 109 12.10 13.74 3.32
N ASN A 110 11.67 13.94 4.57
CA ASN A 110 12.56 13.86 5.73
C ASN A 110 12.17 12.69 6.64
N ASN A 111 13.16 11.88 7.03
CA ASN A 111 12.96 10.73 7.92
C ASN A 111 12.45 11.12 9.32
N SER A 112 12.77 12.32 9.82
CA SER A 112 12.25 12.83 11.09
C SER A 112 10.75 13.08 11.03
N GLU A 113 10.25 13.61 9.91
CA GLU A 113 8.82 13.80 9.69
C GLU A 113 8.12 12.44 9.58
N TRP A 114 8.68 11.53 8.78
CA TRP A 114 8.20 10.16 8.65
C TRP A 114 8.08 9.42 9.99
N ASN A 115 9.14 9.47 10.81
CA ASN A 115 9.14 8.82 12.13
C ASN A 115 8.10 9.43 13.08
N LYS A 116 7.93 10.76 13.07
CA LYS A 116 6.85 11.40 13.84
C LYS A 116 5.47 10.94 13.40
N MET A 117 5.26 10.71 12.10
CA MET A 117 4.01 10.16 11.60
C MET A 117 3.80 8.71 12.07
N LYS A 118 4.86 7.88 12.06
CA LYS A 118 4.81 6.52 12.60
C LYS A 118 4.43 6.48 14.08
N GLU A 119 4.96 7.40 14.90
CA GLU A 119 4.58 7.52 16.31
C GLU A 119 3.08 7.86 16.51
N ASN A 120 2.44 8.48 15.51
CA ASN A 120 1.02 8.88 15.53
C ASN A 120 0.07 7.85 14.92
N ILE A 121 0.54 6.64 14.53
CA ILE A 121 -0.31 5.56 13.99
C ILE A 121 -1.47 5.19 14.95
N ASN A 122 -1.37 5.51 16.24
CA ASN A 122 -2.47 5.28 17.19
C ASN A 122 -3.55 6.39 17.22
N ASN A 123 -3.40 7.48 16.44
CA ASN A 123 -4.29 8.64 16.41
C ASN A 123 -4.85 8.93 15.00
N ASN A 124 -5.54 7.95 14.41
CA ASN A 124 -6.21 7.99 13.09
C ASN A 124 -5.30 7.83 11.86
N TYR A 125 -4.01 7.57 12.03
CA TYR A 125 -3.12 7.21 10.92
C TYR A 125 -3.02 5.68 10.84
N GLN A 126 -2.89 5.13 9.64
CA GLN A 126 -2.70 3.70 9.42
C GLN A 126 -1.47 3.50 8.54
N GLU A 127 -0.74 2.41 8.77
CA GLU A 127 0.44 2.04 7.99
C GLU A 127 0.14 0.82 7.12
N PHE A 128 0.65 0.85 5.89
CA PHE A 128 0.56 -0.21 4.90
C PHE A 128 1.97 -0.50 4.35
N GLU A 129 2.55 -1.62 4.78
CA GLU A 129 3.92 -2.05 4.44
C GLU A 129 3.96 -3.21 3.43
#